data_AF-A0A9D2G973-F1
#
_entry.id   AF-A0A9D2G973-F1
#
_cell.length_a   1.000
_cell.length_b   1.000
_cell.length_c   1.000
_cell.angle_alpha   90.00
_cell.angle_beta   90.00
_cell.angle_gamma   90.00
#
_symmetry.space_group_name_H-M   'P 1'
#
loop_
_entity.id
_entity.type
_entity.pdbx_description
1 polymer ?
#
loop_
_entity_poly.entity_id
_entity_poly.type
_entity_poly.pdbx_seq_one_letter_code
_entity_poly.pdbx_strand_id
1 'polypeptide(L)' 'MTIEQAGKGVVTAGGGTYRIGFINSDGFEDETELDAFNMEELKMLYRDFCRENGFRQNTVLYVER' A
#
# COMPACT_ATOMS: atom_id res chain seq x y z
N MET A 1 -3.42 -6.60 6.82
CA MET A 1 -3.17 -5.49 7.79
C MET A 1 -3.40 -4.15 7.10
N THR A 2 -3.31 -3.01 7.78
CA THR A 2 -3.38 -1.70 7.09
C THR A 2 -2.03 -1.32 6.48
N ILE A 3 -2.06 -0.42 5.49
CA ILE A 3 -0.83 0.13 4.87
C ILE A 3 0.08 0.82 5.90
N GLU A 4 -0.49 1.47 6.92
CA GLU A 4 0.27 2.11 8.01
C GLU A 4 0.99 1.10 8.91
N GLN A 5 0.39 -0.06 9.14
CA GLN A 5 1.02 -1.13 9.92
C GLN A 5 2.18 -1.74 9.14
N ALA A 6 1.98 -2.03 7.86
CA ALA A 6 2.98 -2.65 7.00
C ALA A 6 4.13 -1.68 6.65
N GLY A 7 3.83 -0.40 6.44
CA GLY A 7 4.81 0.63 6.11
C GLY A 7 5.63 1.15 7.31
N LYS A 8 5.30 0.73 8.54
CA LYS A 8 5.98 1.22 9.74
C LYS A 8 7.46 0.85 9.74
N GLY A 9 8.33 1.85 9.73
CA GLY A 9 9.79 1.67 9.71
C GLY A 9 10.39 1.46 8.31
N VAL A 10 9.54 1.33 7.27
CA VAL A 10 9.95 1.24 5.86
C VAL A 10 9.75 2.59 5.17
N VAL A 11 8.58 3.18 5.37
CA VAL A 11 8.19 4.44 4.73
C VAL A 11 8.74 5.61 5.54
N THR A 12 9.66 6.35 4.94
CA THR A 12 10.28 7.54 5.54
C THR A 12 10.00 8.76 4.67
N ALA A 13 9.96 9.95 5.27
CA ALA A 13 9.89 11.19 4.51
C ALA A 13 11.09 11.32 3.56
N GLY A 14 10.85 11.85 2.35
CA GLY A 14 11.90 12.08 1.35
C GLY A 14 11.66 11.44 -0.02
N GLY A 15 10.48 10.86 -0.27
CA GLY A 15 10.18 10.23 -1.56
C GLY A 15 10.67 8.79 -1.64
N GLY A 16 9.93 7.97 -2.37
CA GLY A 16 10.31 6.60 -2.66
C GLY A 16 9.22 5.90 -3.46
N THR A 17 9.64 4.88 -4.18
CA THR A 17 8.76 3.92 -4.82
C THR A 17 8.55 2.76 -3.85
N TYR A 18 7.31 2.41 -3.56
CA TYR A 18 6.97 1.38 -2.59
C TYR A 18 6.18 0.27 -3.27
N ARG A 19 6.67 -0.97 -3.16
CA ARG A 19 5.90 -2.15 -3.56
C ARG A 19 5.05 -2.65 -2.41
N ILE A 20 3.79 -2.94 -2.71
CA ILE A 20 2.76 -3.29 -1.74
C ILE A 20 2.15 -4.61 -2.18
N GLY A 21 2.39 -5.67 -1.42
CA GLY A 21 1.67 -6.93 -1.55
C GLY A 21 0.36 -6.90 -0.76
N PHE A 22 -0.74 -7.37 -1.34
CA PHE A 22 -2.06 -7.42 -0.71
C PHE A 22 -2.90 -8.59 -1.24
N ILE A 23 -3.98 -8.93 -0.52
CA ILE A 23 -4.99 -9.88 -1.04
C ILE A 23 -6.06 -9.11 -1.81
N ASN A 24 -6.24 -9.46 -3.09
CA ASN A 24 -7.23 -8.85 -3.97
C ASN A 24 -8.66 -9.38 -3.71
N SER A 25 -9.63 -8.89 -4.46
CA SER A 25 -11.06 -9.23 -4.26
C SER A 25 -11.40 -10.69 -4.55
N ASP A 26 -10.58 -11.39 -5.33
CA ASP A 26 -10.72 -12.82 -5.63
C ASP A 26 -10.07 -13.72 -4.57
N GLY A 27 -9.40 -13.13 -3.58
CA GLY A 27 -8.73 -13.87 -2.51
C GLY A 27 -7.31 -14.31 -2.84
N PHE A 28 -6.73 -13.82 -3.94
CA PHE A 28 -5.35 -14.12 -4.34
C PHE A 28 -4.40 -13.00 -3.94
N GLU A 29 -3.13 -13.35 -3.78
CA GLU A 29 -2.05 -12.38 -3.61
C GLU A 29 -1.86 -11.59 -4.91
N ASP A 30 -1.69 -10.29 -4.76
CA ASP A 30 -1.44 -9.35 -5.84
C ASP A 30 -0.50 -8.22 -5.35
N GLU A 31 0.08 -7.48 -6.29
CA GLU A 31 1.04 -6.43 -6.01
C GLU A 31 0.72 -5.14 -6.75
N THR A 32 1.07 -4.01 -6.12
CA THR A 32 1.09 -2.71 -6.78
C THR A 32 2.32 -1.92 -6.36
N GLU A 33 2.69 -0.95 -7.17
CA GLU A 33 3.84 -0.08 -6.93
C GLU A 33 3.36 1.38 -6.95
N LEU A 34 3.69 2.13 -5.90
CA LEU A 34 3.24 3.51 -5.70
C LEU A 34 4.41 4.41 -5.31
N ASP A 35 4.52 5.57 -5.96
CA ASP A 35 5.46 6.62 -5.58
C ASP A 35 4.84 7.51 -4.50
N ALA A 36 5.50 7.66 -3.35
CA ALA A 36 5.02 8.50 -2.26
C ALA A 36 6.16 9.24 -1.54
N PHE A 37 5.90 10.47 -1.12
CA PHE A 37 6.83 11.29 -0.34
C PHE A 37 6.95 10.83 1.11
N ASN A 38 5.85 10.38 1.70
CA ASN A 38 5.75 9.96 3.10
C ASN A 38 4.59 8.97 3.33
N MET A 39 4.39 8.54 4.58
CA MET A 39 3.35 7.59 4.97
C MET A 39 1.92 8.10 4.74
N GLU A 40 1.68 9.41 4.90
CA GLU A 40 0.34 9.99 4.70
C GLU A 40 -0.05 9.96 3.22
N GLU A 41 0.88 10.33 2.34
CA GLU A 41 0.68 10.26 0.89
C GLU A 41 0.51 8.82 0.42
N LEU A 42 1.36 7.89 0.88
CA LEU A 42 1.24 6.48 0.53
C LEU A 42 -0.13 5.91 0.93
N LYS A 43 -0.63 6.30 2.11
CA LYS A 43 -1.96 5.90 2.59
C LYS A 43 -3.08 6.44 1.68
N MET A 44 -2.98 7.69 1.23
CA MET A 44 -3.96 8.27 0.31
C MET A 44 -3.95 7.56 -1.04
N LEU A 45 -2.77 7.37 -1.64
CA LEU A 45 -2.61 6.69 -2.93
C LEU A 45 -3.14 5.26 -2.87
N TYR A 46 -2.79 4.51 -1.82
CA TYR A 46 -3.25 3.14 -1.67
C TYR A 46 -4.77 3.05 -1.44
N ARG A 47 -5.36 4.01 -0.71
CA ARG A 47 -6.81 4.11 -0.53
C ARG A 47 -7.51 4.33 -1.86
N ASP A 48 -6.99 5.24 -2.68
CA ASP A 48 -7.59 5.60 -3.96
C ASP A 48 -7.43 4.45 -4.97
N PHE A 49 -6.25 3.82 -5.03
CA PHE A 49 -6.02 2.57 -5.77
C PHE A 49 -7.03 1.47 -5.39
N CYS A 50 -7.23 1.23 -4.09
CA CYS A 50 -8.21 0.23 -3.64
C CYS A 50 -9.64 0.60 -4.05
N ARG A 51 -10.00 1.88 -3.97
CA ARG A 51 -11.33 2.36 -4.35
C ARG A 51 -11.60 2.16 -5.83
N GLU A 52 -10.64 2.48 -6.70
CA GLU A 52 -10.78 2.37 -8.15
C GLU A 52 -10.93 0.92 -8.62
N ASN A 53 -10.27 -0.01 -7.92
CA ASN A 53 -10.28 -1.43 -8.27
C ASN A 53 -11.29 -2.27 -7.45
N GLY A 54 -12.02 -1.65 -6.52
CA GLY A 54 -12.96 -2.37 -5.65
C GLY A 54 -12.29 -3.30 -4.64
N PHE A 55 -11.05 -3.00 -4.23
CA PHE A 55 -10.27 -3.78 -3.26
C PHE A 55 -10.52 -3.32 -1.82
N ARG A 56 -10.28 -4.24 -0.88
CA ARG A 56 -10.27 -3.95 0.55
C ARG A 56 -8.92 -3.38 0.97
N GLN A 57 -8.91 -2.34 1.80
CA GLN A 57 -7.66 -1.67 2.21
C GLN A 57 -6.93 -2.36 3.37
N ASN A 58 -7.58 -3.28 4.09
CA ASN A 58 -7.04 -3.96 5.26
C ASN A 58 -6.43 -5.33 4.95
N THR A 59 -6.13 -5.60 3.68
CA THR A 59 -5.57 -6.86 3.17
C THR A 59 -4.09 -6.78 2.82
N VAL A 60 -3.39 -5.71 3.21
CA VAL A 60 -1.94 -5.56 3.00
C VAL A 60 -1.18 -6.70 3.68
N LEU A 61 -0.16 -7.22 3.01
CA LEU A 61 0.76 -8.25 3.47
C LEU A 61 2.12 -7.65 3.83
N TYR A 62 2.67 -6.80 2.96
CA TYR A 62 3.93 -6.09 3.18
C TYR A 62 3.97 -4.75 2.45
N VAL A 63 4.92 -3.91 2.87
CA VAL A 63 5.39 -2.75 2.14
C VAL A 63 6.91 -2.86 2.08
N GLU A 64 7.47 -2.80 0.89
CA GLU A 64 8.91 -2.78 0.64
C GLU A 64 9.27 -1.53 -0.19
N ARG A 65 10.52 -1.10 -0.10
CA ARG A 65 11.05 0.08 -0.78
C ARG A 65 12.28 -0.31 -1.59
#